data_AF-R5ILP1-F1
#
_entry.id   AF-R5ILP1-F1
#
_cell.length_a   1.000
_cell.length_b   1.000
_cell.length_c   1.000
_cell.angle_alpha   90.00
_cell.angle_beta   90.00
_cell.angle_gamma   90.00
#
_symmetry.space_group_name_H-M   'P 1'
#
loop_
_entity.id
_entity.type
_entity.pdbx_description
1 polymer ?
#
loop_
_entity_poly.entity_id
_entity_poly.type
_entity_poly.pdbx_seq_one_letter_code
_entity_poly.pdbx_strand_id
1 'polypeptide(L)'
;MENECVIKLYSSYSDRGSVSSTLKREVPVDASAIVPGRALPDWPFSAEPPVVDYYDGEYMELCLGGKQLKVRVGGEMLELFSAEVPENIHVRESVVGYLSIEVVRPCVSRDFPEMFRRGSFNALVQTFLSDKAFAEDPTAVKRFMWTFLAGENLFFLHDSTLAKLRRSADTGSRYALYGLGRYHYYVRPDETSDSIAERCFRKAYEKGYPEGAAGLAMMYRCGDIGLVDRLRAKTLLAEAMEQGCDLAAFAYIRDLIFGRSGLKPDPAKAIELLNELIRDQGDNPMWRYMRGWAVQVTGSFPDAKDDYEAAAHGGIIAAWSDLACALSFNENDELADPEAFSAALAVGAEHRDCYCVYLQALCQVEDFDNMQRYSQLCARDRYISLLEKAYGMGSKEAAVSLGNTYHYGLYNTVEDYGEAYKWYARASILGSGDAYGQLYLMSLNGDIEEEGDAQYFRDICALKGARYGSEAMLSEAVEAYRQGRLTAFAPEIEQYYLPLSDGQVAQEEPDETDIPYDEEYPDDDGRYDAYV
;
A
#
# COMPACT_ATOMS: atom_id res chain seq x y z
N MET A 1 19.67 7.93 26.17
CA MET A 1 19.40 6.75 25.31
C MET A 1 17.93 6.48 25.46
N GLU A 2 17.13 6.69 24.42
CA GLU A 2 15.72 6.32 24.44
C GLU A 2 15.62 4.80 24.50
N ASN A 3 14.84 4.30 25.46
CA ASN A 3 14.59 2.88 25.64
C ASN A 3 13.66 2.41 24.51
N GLU A 4 14.02 1.31 23.86
CA GLU A 4 13.34 0.81 22.67
C GLU A 4 12.05 0.06 23.02
N CYS A 5 12.09 -0.73 24.10
CA CYS A 5 10.97 -1.51 24.62
C CYS A 5 10.63 -1.04 26.04
N VAL A 6 9.34 -0.98 26.36
CA VAL A 6 8.86 -0.57 27.69
C VAL A 6 7.77 -1.52 28.15
N ILE A 7 7.90 -1.99 29.40
CA ILE A 7 6.81 -2.67 30.10
C ILE A 7 6.09 -1.64 30.97
N LYS A 8 4.82 -1.38 30.66
CA LYS A 8 3.96 -0.43 31.37
C LYS A 8 3.00 -1.17 32.27
N LEU A 9 2.92 -0.75 33.53
CA LEU A 9 2.03 -1.33 34.54
C LEU A 9 0.90 -0.38 34.89
N TYR A 10 -0.33 -0.83 34.70
CA TYR A 10 -1.52 -0.06 35.02
C TYR A 10 -2.29 -0.73 36.16
N SER A 11 -2.84 0.08 37.05
CA SER A 11 -4.03 -0.34 37.81
C SER A 11 -5.25 0.02 36.97
N SER A 12 -6.06 -0.98 36.66
CA SER A 12 -7.35 -0.85 35.97
C SER A 12 -8.47 -1.01 37.00
N TYR A 13 -9.42 -0.09 37.01
CA TYR A 13 -10.56 -0.04 37.92
C TYR A 13 -11.84 -0.17 37.08
N SER A 14 -12.63 -1.21 37.35
CA SER A 14 -13.90 -1.47 36.71
C SER A 14 -15.05 -1.33 37.71
N ASP A 15 -15.96 -0.40 37.44
CA ASP A 15 -17.22 -0.23 38.17
C ASP A 15 -18.39 -0.11 37.18
N ARG A 16 -19.32 -1.06 37.23
CA ARG A 16 -20.58 -1.08 36.45
C ARG A 16 -20.42 -0.76 34.96
N GLY A 17 -19.33 -1.22 34.35
CA GLY A 17 -19.03 -1.03 32.91
C GLY A 17 -18.16 0.17 32.59
N SER A 18 -17.86 1.04 33.56
CA SER A 18 -16.84 2.08 33.43
C SER A 18 -15.48 1.50 33.78
N VAL A 19 -14.52 1.57 32.85
CA VAL A 19 -13.12 1.18 33.07
C VAL A 19 -12.26 2.44 33.10
N SER A 20 -11.46 2.60 34.14
CA SER A 20 -10.43 3.64 34.22
C SER A 20 -9.09 3.01 34.54
N SER A 21 -8.01 3.47 33.93
CA SER A 21 -6.67 2.94 34.17
C SER A 21 -5.72 4.05 34.61
N THR A 22 -4.76 3.70 35.48
CA THR A 22 -3.72 4.61 35.95
C THR A 22 -2.37 3.92 35.83
N LEU A 23 -1.45 4.53 35.07
CA LEU A 23 -0.07 4.08 34.97
C LEU A 23 0.62 4.17 36.34
N LYS A 24 1.15 3.05 36.82
CA LYS A 24 1.84 2.94 38.12
C LYS A 24 3.35 2.93 37.95
N ARG A 25 3.85 2.25 36.91
CA ARG A 25 5.28 2.04 36.70
C ARG A 25 5.58 1.80 35.23
N GLU A 26 6.70 2.33 34.79
CA GLU A 26 7.33 1.97 33.53
C GLU A 26 8.66 1.29 33.81
N VAL A 27 8.91 0.17 33.13
CA VAL A 27 10.14 -0.58 33.21
C VAL A 27 10.75 -0.59 31.81
N PRO A 28 11.80 0.19 31.57
CA PRO A 28 12.49 0.12 30.30
C PRO A 28 13.20 -1.22 30.17
N VAL A 29 13.10 -1.80 28.98
CA VAL A 29 13.77 -3.04 28.62
C VAL A 29 14.95 -2.68 27.74
N ASP A 30 16.16 -3.08 28.14
CA ASP A 30 17.34 -2.89 27.28
C ASP A 30 17.24 -3.80 26.06
N ALA A 31 16.93 -3.20 24.91
CA ALA A 31 16.76 -3.97 23.69
C ALA A 31 18.04 -4.61 23.16
N SER A 32 19.21 -4.12 23.57
CA SER A 32 20.47 -4.81 23.26
C SER A 32 20.63 -6.14 24.01
N ALA A 33 19.86 -6.34 25.08
CA ALA A 33 19.80 -7.58 25.85
C ALA A 33 18.70 -8.55 25.37
N ILE A 34 17.86 -8.16 24.41
CA ILE A 34 16.81 -9.02 23.86
C ILE A 34 17.45 -10.04 22.91
N VAL A 35 17.36 -11.32 23.28
CA VAL A 35 17.98 -12.43 22.54
C VAL A 35 16.92 -13.50 22.25
N PRO A 36 16.67 -13.87 20.99
CA PRO A 36 15.81 -14.99 20.65
C PRO A 36 16.19 -16.29 21.37
N GLY A 37 15.19 -17.03 21.85
CA GLY A 37 15.34 -18.22 22.68
C GLY A 37 15.65 -17.96 24.16
N ARG A 38 15.65 -16.69 24.61
CA ARG A 38 15.84 -16.31 26.02
C ARG A 38 14.60 -15.62 26.57
N ALA A 39 14.49 -15.59 27.90
CA ALA A 39 13.48 -14.81 28.59
C ALA A 39 13.59 -13.32 28.23
N LEU A 40 12.45 -12.64 28.15
CA LEU A 40 12.40 -11.18 28.00
C LEU A 40 13.21 -10.53 29.17
N PRO A 41 14.23 -9.72 28.87
CA PRO A 41 15.08 -9.13 29.90
C PRO A 41 14.31 -8.08 30.73
N ASP A 42 14.87 -7.73 31.88
CA ASP A 42 14.31 -6.72 32.80
C ASP A 42 12.86 -6.98 33.25
N TRP A 43 12.42 -8.25 33.20
CA TRP A 43 11.10 -8.69 33.61
C TRP A 43 10.81 -8.33 35.08
N PRO A 44 9.81 -7.47 35.36
CA PRO A 44 9.65 -6.90 36.69
C PRO A 44 8.72 -7.72 37.60
N PHE A 45 8.24 -8.89 37.15
CA PHE A 45 7.24 -9.69 37.85
C PHE A 45 7.84 -10.97 38.43
N SER A 46 7.18 -11.50 39.47
CA SER A 46 7.53 -12.79 40.08
C SER A 46 7.12 -13.99 39.24
N ALA A 47 6.17 -13.81 38.31
CA ALA A 47 5.77 -14.84 37.35
C ALA A 47 6.90 -15.11 36.36
N GLU A 48 6.88 -16.28 35.71
CA GLU A 48 7.85 -16.60 34.67
C GLU A 48 7.76 -15.58 33.50
N PRO A 49 8.91 -15.05 33.03
CA PRO A 49 8.93 -14.17 31.88
C PRO A 49 8.55 -14.90 30.59
N PRO A 50 7.94 -14.21 29.62
CA PRO A 50 7.78 -14.75 28.28
C PRO A 50 9.15 -15.03 27.65
N VAL A 51 9.21 -16.06 26.81
CA VAL A 51 10.39 -16.35 25.99
C VAL A 51 10.28 -15.55 24.70
N VAL A 52 11.36 -14.89 24.30
CA VAL A 52 11.45 -14.18 23.02
C VAL A 52 11.70 -15.19 21.91
N ASP A 53 10.73 -15.41 21.04
CA ASP A 53 10.90 -16.31 19.89
C ASP A 53 11.54 -15.59 18.71
N TYR A 54 11.19 -14.32 18.52
CA TYR A 54 11.73 -13.49 17.46
C TYR A 54 11.76 -12.02 17.88
N TYR A 55 12.77 -11.29 17.42
CA TYR A 55 12.85 -9.85 17.56
C TYR A 55 13.71 -9.23 16.45
N ASP A 56 13.20 -8.19 15.79
CA ASP A 56 13.93 -7.46 14.75
C ASP A 56 14.09 -5.95 14.98
N GLY A 57 13.73 -5.45 16.15
CA GLY A 57 13.77 -4.02 16.46
C GLY A 57 12.59 -3.21 15.92
N GLU A 58 11.63 -3.86 15.25
CA GLU A 58 10.32 -3.31 14.94
C GLU A 58 9.19 -4.23 15.41
N TYR A 59 9.40 -5.54 15.34
CA TYR A 59 8.45 -6.60 15.59
C TYR A 59 9.04 -7.63 16.55
N MET A 60 8.21 -8.13 17.47
CA MET A 60 8.58 -9.14 18.45
C MET A 60 7.50 -10.22 18.56
N GLU A 61 7.94 -11.47 18.60
CA GLU A 61 7.14 -12.63 19.00
C GLU A 61 7.61 -13.17 20.34
N LEU A 62 6.63 -13.49 21.18
CA LEU A 62 6.83 -13.98 22.53
C LEU A 62 5.99 -15.23 22.77
N CYS A 63 6.55 -16.23 23.43
CA CYS A 63 5.81 -17.37 23.96
C CYS A 63 5.57 -17.20 25.47
N LEU A 64 4.31 -17.17 25.88
CA LEU A 64 3.89 -17.12 27.28
C LEU A 64 2.84 -18.21 27.55
N GLY A 65 3.18 -19.19 28.39
CA GLY A 65 2.25 -20.28 28.74
C GLY A 65 1.77 -21.09 27.52
N GLY A 66 2.61 -21.22 26.48
CA GLY A 66 2.28 -21.90 25.22
C GLY A 66 1.47 -21.06 24.23
N LYS A 67 1.13 -19.81 24.56
CA LYS A 67 0.49 -18.86 23.63
C LYS A 67 1.53 -17.99 22.96
N GLN A 68 1.39 -17.83 21.66
CA GLN A 68 2.15 -16.86 20.87
C GLN A 68 1.53 -15.48 21.00
N LEU A 69 2.36 -14.50 21.33
CA LEU A 69 2.01 -13.10 21.47
C LEU A 69 2.87 -12.27 20.52
N LYS A 70 2.28 -11.25 19.90
CA LYS A 70 2.93 -10.43 18.87
C LYS A 70 2.83 -8.96 19.27
N VAL A 71 3.93 -8.22 19.14
CA VAL A 71 3.95 -6.77 19.35
C VAL A 71 4.80 -6.09 18.28
N ARG A 72 4.37 -4.91 17.84
CA ARG A 72 5.08 -4.09 16.85
C ARG A 72 5.17 -2.64 17.33
N VAL A 73 6.21 -1.93 16.89
CA VAL A 73 6.31 -0.47 17.02
C VAL A 73 5.07 0.21 16.44
N GLY A 74 4.51 1.17 17.18
CA GLY A 74 3.34 1.94 16.77
C GLY A 74 2.01 1.15 16.75
N GLY A 75 2.03 -0.13 17.11
CA GLY A 75 0.83 -0.95 17.26
C GLY A 75 0.16 -0.80 18.63
N GLU A 76 -0.93 -1.55 18.83
CA GLU A 76 -1.56 -1.64 20.14
C GLU A 76 -0.61 -2.23 21.19
N MET A 77 -0.74 -1.74 22.42
CA MET A 77 0.02 -2.28 23.55
C MET A 77 -0.36 -3.74 23.79
N LEU A 78 0.63 -4.64 23.82
CA LEU A 78 0.40 -6.05 24.04
C LEU A 78 0.15 -6.33 25.52
N GLU A 79 -1.06 -6.79 25.86
CA GLU A 79 -1.35 -7.26 27.22
C GLU A 79 -0.58 -8.56 27.50
N LEU A 80 0.30 -8.52 28.50
CA LEU A 80 1.09 -9.67 28.94
C LEU A 80 0.35 -10.49 30.00
N PHE A 81 -0.35 -9.81 30.90
CA PHE A 81 -1.18 -10.42 31.94
C PHE A 81 -2.14 -9.39 32.53
N SER A 82 -3.19 -9.90 33.17
CA SER A 82 -4.13 -9.17 34.02
C SER A 82 -4.40 -9.98 35.28
N ALA A 83 -4.28 -9.35 36.45
CA ALA A 83 -4.50 -10.00 37.75
C ALA A 83 -5.41 -9.15 38.64
N GLU A 84 -6.52 -9.74 39.11
CA GLU A 84 -7.44 -9.08 40.05
C GLU A 84 -6.79 -8.89 41.43
N VAL A 85 -7.01 -7.71 42.03
CA VAL A 85 -6.60 -7.38 43.40
C VAL A 85 -7.73 -7.83 44.35
N PRO A 86 -7.48 -8.79 45.26
CA PRO A 86 -8.55 -9.46 46.03
C PRO A 86 -9.33 -8.59 47.04
N GLU A 87 -8.91 -7.34 47.30
CA GLU A 87 -9.29 -6.61 48.52
C GLU A 87 -10.35 -5.52 48.33
N ASN A 88 -10.86 -5.27 47.11
CA ASN A 88 -11.80 -4.18 46.86
C ASN A 88 -13.22 -4.68 46.48
N ILE A 89 -14.12 -4.74 47.46
CA ILE A 89 -15.50 -5.23 47.31
C ILE A 89 -16.44 -4.26 46.57
N HIS A 90 -16.01 -3.02 46.33
CA HIS A 90 -16.84 -1.98 45.69
C HIS A 90 -16.43 -1.69 44.24
N VAL A 91 -15.17 -1.93 43.88
CA VAL A 91 -14.61 -1.70 42.55
C VAL A 91 -13.70 -2.86 42.23
N ARG A 92 -13.88 -3.51 41.07
CA ARG A 92 -12.92 -4.52 40.60
C ARG A 92 -11.64 -3.80 40.20
N GLU A 93 -10.59 -3.98 41.00
CA GLU A 93 -9.26 -3.50 40.66
C GLU A 93 -8.46 -4.67 40.08
N SER A 94 -7.77 -4.42 38.97
CA SER A 94 -6.82 -5.35 38.35
C SER A 94 -5.51 -4.65 38.07
N VAL A 95 -4.39 -5.35 38.23
CA VAL A 95 -3.10 -4.91 37.72
C VAL A 95 -2.89 -5.53 36.35
N VAL A 96 -2.65 -4.70 35.34
CA VAL A 96 -2.44 -5.12 33.96
C VAL A 96 -1.06 -4.67 33.49
N GLY A 97 -0.29 -5.63 32.96
CA GLY A 97 1.03 -5.39 32.39
C GLY A 97 0.96 -5.37 30.87
N TYR A 98 1.47 -4.31 30.27
CA TYR A 98 1.55 -4.14 28.83
C TYR A 98 3.00 -4.05 28.36
N LEU A 99 3.28 -4.62 27.20
CA LEU A 99 4.53 -4.43 26.47
C LEU A 99 4.28 -3.54 25.24
N SER A 100 5.15 -2.56 25.04
CA SER A 100 5.20 -1.74 23.83
C SER A 100 6.63 -1.62 23.32
N ILE A 101 6.77 -1.53 21.99
CA ILE A 101 8.01 -1.11 21.33
C ILE A 101 7.79 0.35 20.91
N GLU A 102 8.61 1.25 21.43
CA GLU A 102 8.42 2.71 21.32
C GLU A 102 9.24 3.30 20.17
N VAL A 103 10.39 2.70 19.86
CA VAL A 103 11.35 3.21 18.89
C VAL A 103 11.79 2.08 17.97
N VAL A 104 11.91 2.34 16.68
CA VAL A 104 12.54 1.39 15.75
C VAL A 104 14.06 1.43 15.94
N ARG A 105 14.71 0.27 16.08
CA ARG A 105 16.19 0.17 15.97
C ARG A 105 16.63 -0.74 14.83
N PRO A 106 17.85 -0.52 14.31
CA PRO A 106 18.52 -1.51 13.46
C PRO A 106 18.66 -2.84 14.19
N CYS A 107 18.37 -3.93 13.49
CA CYS A 107 18.34 -5.26 14.05
C CYS A 107 19.73 -5.88 14.20
N VAL A 108 19.90 -6.72 15.22
CA VAL A 108 21.08 -7.56 15.43
C VAL A 108 21.07 -8.82 14.55
N SER A 109 19.90 -9.42 14.27
CA SER A 109 19.79 -10.68 13.51
C SER A 109 20.21 -10.55 12.04
N ARG A 110 20.04 -9.35 11.46
CA ARG A 110 20.39 -9.02 10.06
C ARG A 110 19.75 -9.97 9.01
N ASP A 111 18.67 -10.66 9.38
CA ASP A 111 17.91 -11.54 8.50
C ASP A 111 16.88 -10.74 7.68
N PHE A 112 17.35 -10.17 6.57
CA PHE A 112 16.51 -9.36 5.67
C PHE A 112 15.30 -10.12 5.10
N PRO A 113 15.41 -11.40 4.66
CA PRO A 113 14.25 -12.20 4.29
C PRO A 113 13.18 -12.29 5.38
N GLU A 114 13.57 -12.58 6.62
CA GLU A 114 12.64 -12.72 7.74
C GLU A 114 11.97 -11.38 8.10
N MET A 115 12.73 -10.29 8.13
CA MET A 115 12.18 -8.94 8.33
C MET A 115 11.14 -8.59 7.28
N PHE A 116 11.44 -8.87 6.00
CA PHE A 116 10.52 -8.60 4.90
C PHE A 116 9.25 -9.45 5.03
N ARG A 117 9.39 -10.76 5.30
CA ARG A 117 8.25 -11.67 5.47
C ARG A 117 7.28 -11.20 6.56
N ARG A 118 7.84 -10.63 7.63
CA ARG A 118 7.07 -10.09 8.76
C ARG A 118 6.59 -8.67 8.52
N GLY A 119 6.92 -8.05 7.39
CA GLY A 119 6.58 -6.65 7.09
C GLY A 119 7.31 -5.63 7.98
N SER A 120 8.46 -5.98 8.54
CA SER A 120 9.28 -5.08 9.37
C SER A 120 10.11 -4.12 8.52
N PHE A 121 9.42 -3.30 7.73
CA PHE A 121 10.00 -2.40 6.74
C PHE A 121 10.89 -1.33 7.37
N ASN A 122 10.57 -0.86 8.56
CA ASN A 122 11.37 0.14 9.27
C ASN A 122 12.68 -0.46 9.74
N ALA A 123 12.63 -1.60 10.44
CA ALA A 123 13.83 -2.31 10.87
C ALA A 123 14.70 -2.68 9.67
N LEU A 124 14.10 -3.15 8.58
CA LEU A 124 14.77 -3.52 7.34
C LEU A 124 15.53 -2.32 6.73
N VAL A 125 14.84 -1.20 6.49
CA VAL A 125 15.43 0.02 5.91
C VAL A 125 16.51 0.59 6.81
N GLN A 126 16.25 0.64 8.13
CA GLN A 126 17.24 1.15 9.07
C GLN A 126 18.47 0.24 9.16
N THR A 127 18.30 -1.08 9.15
CA THR A 127 19.41 -2.04 9.18
C THR A 127 20.25 -1.92 7.92
N PHE A 128 19.60 -1.94 6.74
CA PHE A 128 20.28 -1.79 5.45
C PHE A 128 21.13 -0.52 5.39
N LEU A 129 20.59 0.62 5.85
CA LEU A 129 21.29 1.91 5.82
C LEU A 129 22.25 2.12 6.99
N SER A 130 22.43 1.14 7.88
CA SER A 130 23.34 1.27 9.03
C SER A 130 24.79 0.91 8.70
N ASP A 131 25.02 0.06 7.69
CA ASP A 131 26.34 -0.42 7.30
C ASP A 131 26.42 -0.47 5.76
N LYS A 132 27.49 0.10 5.20
CA LYS A 132 27.71 0.12 3.76
C LYS A 132 27.98 -1.27 3.19
N ALA A 133 28.42 -2.23 4.01
CA ALA A 133 28.66 -3.60 3.58
C ALA A 133 27.40 -4.29 3.04
N PHE A 134 26.19 -3.89 3.48
CA PHE A 134 24.94 -4.47 2.98
C PHE A 134 24.65 -4.11 1.52
N ALA A 135 25.30 -3.08 0.97
CA ALA A 135 25.20 -2.79 -0.47
C ALA A 135 25.84 -3.87 -1.35
N GLU A 136 26.72 -4.69 -0.78
CA GLU A 136 27.39 -5.80 -1.47
C GLU A 136 26.67 -7.15 -1.24
N ASP A 137 25.58 -7.17 -0.45
CA ASP A 137 24.76 -8.36 -0.21
C ASP A 137 23.51 -8.32 -1.12
N PRO A 138 23.44 -9.16 -2.17
CA PRO A 138 22.31 -9.18 -3.09
C PRO A 138 20.98 -9.51 -2.38
N THR A 139 21.03 -10.29 -1.30
CA THR A 139 19.84 -10.61 -0.51
C THR A 139 19.32 -9.37 0.19
N ALA A 140 20.18 -8.66 0.92
CA ALA A 140 19.82 -7.42 1.61
C ALA A 140 19.33 -6.35 0.62
N VAL A 141 20.04 -6.15 -0.49
CA VAL A 141 19.66 -5.21 -1.55
C VAL A 141 18.27 -5.54 -2.08
N LYS A 142 18.00 -6.80 -2.44
CA LYS A 142 16.70 -7.20 -3.00
C LYS A 142 15.54 -6.96 -2.05
N ARG A 143 15.69 -7.26 -0.76
CA ARG A 143 14.62 -7.05 0.25
C ARG A 143 14.42 -5.56 0.57
N PHE A 144 15.50 -4.78 0.55
CA PHE A 144 15.41 -3.33 0.59
C PHE A 144 14.62 -2.80 -0.61
N MET A 145 14.94 -3.23 -1.83
CA MET A 145 14.25 -2.79 -3.05
C MET A 145 12.76 -3.11 -3.02
N TRP A 146 12.38 -4.33 -2.64
CA TRP A 146 10.96 -4.73 -2.58
C TRP A 146 10.15 -3.95 -1.55
N THR A 147 10.79 -3.51 -0.46
CA THR A 147 10.14 -2.60 0.50
C THR A 147 9.65 -1.33 -0.19
N PHE A 148 10.36 -0.84 -1.21
CA PHE A 148 9.98 0.33 -1.98
C PHE A 148 9.27 0.01 -3.30
N LEU A 149 9.16 -1.26 -3.70
CA LEU A 149 8.47 -1.66 -4.94
C LEU A 149 6.96 -1.61 -4.76
N ALA A 150 6.45 -2.21 -3.67
CA ALA A 150 5.05 -2.10 -3.26
C ALA A 150 4.83 -0.75 -2.53
N GLY A 151 3.83 0.00 -2.96
CA GLY A 151 3.63 1.37 -2.49
C GLY A 151 2.98 1.45 -1.11
N GLU A 152 2.13 0.49 -0.80
CA GLU A 152 1.41 0.35 0.47
C GLU A 152 2.39 0.22 1.65
N ASN A 153 3.52 -0.46 1.43
CA ASN A 153 4.60 -0.58 2.41
C ASN A 153 5.12 0.77 2.92
N LEU A 154 5.06 1.80 2.06
CA LEU A 154 5.63 3.12 2.33
C LEU A 154 4.80 3.93 3.35
N PHE A 155 3.52 3.60 3.51
CA PHE A 155 2.65 4.19 4.52
C PHE A 155 3.00 3.73 5.94
N PHE A 156 3.75 2.63 6.07
CA PHE A 156 4.22 2.13 7.36
C PHE A 156 5.60 2.66 7.75
N LEU A 157 6.23 3.54 6.96
CA LEU A 157 7.54 4.08 7.31
C LEU A 157 7.42 5.19 8.37
N HIS A 158 8.03 4.97 9.53
CA HIS A 158 8.09 5.91 10.64
C HIS A 158 9.02 7.09 10.35
N ASP A 159 8.76 8.23 10.99
CA ASP A 159 9.57 9.45 10.90
C ASP A 159 11.07 9.20 11.15
N SER A 160 11.41 8.31 12.08
CA SER A 160 12.80 7.95 12.38
C SER A 160 13.50 7.26 11.19
N THR A 161 12.77 6.38 10.49
CA THR A 161 13.22 5.70 9.27
C THR A 161 13.34 6.69 8.12
N LEU A 162 12.35 7.57 7.94
CA LEU A 162 12.38 8.63 6.93
C LEU A 162 13.53 9.62 7.17
N ALA A 163 13.78 10.00 8.42
CA ALA A 163 14.91 10.84 8.78
C ALA A 163 16.25 10.15 8.46
N LYS A 164 16.35 8.83 8.64
CA LYS A 164 17.54 8.07 8.24
C LYS A 164 17.69 7.97 6.72
N LEU A 165 16.61 7.75 5.98
CA LEU A 165 16.59 7.79 4.51
C LEU A 165 17.09 9.16 4.01
N ARG A 166 16.54 10.26 4.53
CA ARG A 166 16.95 11.63 4.18
C ARG A 166 18.44 11.86 4.43
N ARG A 167 18.93 11.58 5.64
CA ARG A 167 20.37 11.72 5.96
C ARG A 167 21.26 10.88 5.05
N SER A 168 20.88 9.64 4.76
CA SER A 168 21.64 8.76 3.86
C SER A 168 21.60 9.25 2.40
N ALA A 169 20.47 9.79 1.95
CA ALA A 169 20.32 10.40 0.64
C ALA A 169 21.19 11.66 0.50
N ASP A 170 21.27 12.49 1.54
CA ASP A 170 22.13 13.69 1.59
C ASP A 170 23.62 13.34 1.48
N THR A 171 24.03 12.19 2.04
CA THR A 171 25.40 11.65 1.85
C THR A 171 25.62 10.99 0.48
N GLY A 172 24.60 10.95 -0.38
CA GLY A 172 24.69 10.44 -1.74
C GLY A 172 24.54 8.93 -1.88
N SER A 173 23.92 8.24 -0.91
CA SER A 173 23.59 6.81 -1.05
C SER A 173 22.53 6.62 -2.15
N ARG A 174 22.86 5.89 -3.22
CA ARG A 174 21.95 5.63 -4.36
C ARG A 174 20.67 4.90 -3.95
N TYR A 175 20.77 3.96 -2.99
CA TYR A 175 19.62 3.24 -2.44
C TYR A 175 18.71 4.15 -1.63
N ALA A 176 19.29 5.04 -0.80
CA ALA A 176 18.50 5.98 -0.01
C ALA A 176 17.85 7.06 -0.88
N LEU A 177 18.56 7.52 -1.93
CA LEU A 177 18.00 8.41 -2.94
C LEU A 177 16.78 7.76 -3.62
N TYR A 178 16.91 6.52 -4.09
CA TYR A 178 15.77 5.79 -4.65
C TYR A 178 14.62 5.61 -3.66
N GLY A 179 14.89 5.13 -2.44
CA GLY A 179 13.85 4.90 -1.43
C GLY A 179 13.12 6.17 -1.02
N LEU A 180 13.84 7.28 -0.84
CA LEU A 180 13.24 8.60 -0.60
C LEU A 180 12.43 9.08 -1.81
N GLY A 181 12.92 8.84 -3.03
CA GLY A 181 12.20 9.14 -4.26
C GLY A 181 10.87 8.39 -4.36
N ARG A 182 10.87 7.09 -4.08
CA ARG A 182 9.65 6.26 -4.06
C ARG A 182 8.65 6.71 -3.00
N TYR A 183 9.13 7.06 -1.80
CA TYR A 183 8.28 7.61 -0.74
C TYR A 183 7.56 8.89 -1.18
N HIS A 184 8.30 9.87 -1.72
CA HIS A 184 7.68 11.10 -2.22
C HIS A 184 6.80 10.88 -3.45
N TYR A 185 7.14 9.95 -4.34
CA TYR A 185 6.33 9.65 -5.53
C TYR A 185 4.97 9.01 -5.19
N TYR A 186 4.94 8.09 -4.21
CA TYR A 186 3.74 7.31 -3.90
C TYR A 186 2.91 7.90 -2.74
N VAL A 187 3.56 8.27 -1.63
CA VAL A 187 2.87 8.80 -0.44
C VAL A 187 2.53 10.28 -0.59
N ARG A 188 3.35 11.03 -1.35
CA ARG A 188 3.18 12.47 -1.63
C ARG A 188 2.82 13.30 -0.39
N PRO A 189 3.66 13.29 0.66
CA PRO A 189 3.37 13.95 1.94
C PRO A 189 3.36 15.48 1.88
N ASP A 190 3.89 16.07 0.81
CA ASP A 190 3.99 17.52 0.62
C ASP A 190 3.82 17.92 -0.85
N GLU A 191 3.41 19.16 -1.11
CA GLU A 191 3.18 19.70 -2.46
C GLU A 191 4.43 19.68 -3.36
N THR A 192 5.62 19.61 -2.77
CA THR A 192 6.89 19.56 -3.53
C THR A 192 7.35 18.13 -3.81
N SER A 193 6.54 17.12 -3.46
CA SER A 193 6.93 15.71 -3.53
C SER A 193 7.36 15.28 -4.92
N ASP A 194 6.71 15.73 -5.99
CA ASP A 194 7.12 15.41 -7.36
C ASP A 194 8.53 15.94 -7.65
N SER A 195 8.83 17.17 -7.26
CA SER A 195 10.18 17.74 -7.43
C SER A 195 11.25 17.02 -6.60
N ILE A 196 10.88 16.51 -5.41
CA ILE A 196 11.78 15.75 -4.55
C ILE A 196 12.03 14.37 -5.18
N ALA A 197 10.98 13.68 -5.62
CA ALA A 197 11.05 12.37 -6.25
C ALA A 197 11.92 12.42 -7.53
N GLU A 198 11.66 13.38 -8.41
CA GLU A 198 12.41 13.62 -9.63
C GLU A 198 13.91 13.78 -9.37
N ARG A 199 14.26 14.71 -8.47
CA ARG A 199 15.66 14.97 -8.09
C ARG A 199 16.33 13.75 -7.47
N CYS A 200 15.60 13.00 -6.65
CA CYS A 200 16.09 11.78 -6.02
C CYS A 200 16.36 10.68 -7.04
N PHE A 201 15.41 10.39 -7.93
CA PHE A 201 15.56 9.40 -8.99
C PHE A 201 16.66 9.75 -9.97
N ARG A 202 16.74 11.01 -10.40
CA ARG A 202 17.82 11.51 -11.26
C ARG A 202 19.20 11.28 -10.63
N LYS A 203 19.39 11.68 -9.37
CA LYS A 203 20.67 11.48 -8.66
C LYS A 203 20.98 10.00 -8.41
N ALA A 204 19.97 9.16 -8.20
CA ALA A 204 20.17 7.72 -8.08
C ALA A 204 20.64 7.14 -9.44
N TYR A 205 20.01 7.56 -10.54
CA TYR A 205 20.38 7.12 -11.89
C TYR A 205 21.79 7.59 -12.29
N GLU A 206 22.14 8.85 -12.04
CA GLU A 206 23.50 9.40 -12.26
C GLU A 206 24.59 8.63 -11.48
N LYS A 207 24.21 7.92 -10.41
CA LYS A 207 25.08 7.06 -9.60
C LYS A 207 25.06 5.58 -10.04
N GLY A 208 24.51 5.29 -11.22
CA GLY A 208 24.42 3.95 -11.78
C GLY A 208 23.45 3.04 -11.03
N TYR A 209 22.33 3.59 -10.55
CA TYR A 209 21.23 2.81 -9.98
C TYR A 209 20.04 2.80 -10.94
N PRO A 210 19.82 1.72 -11.71
CA PRO A 210 18.84 1.70 -12.80
C PRO A 210 17.39 1.87 -12.33
N GLU A 211 17.09 1.59 -11.08
CA GLU A 211 15.80 1.85 -10.41
C GLU A 211 15.47 3.35 -10.40
N GLY A 212 16.49 4.22 -10.42
CA GLY A 212 16.31 5.66 -10.63
C GLY A 212 15.77 5.99 -12.03
N ALA A 213 16.28 5.32 -13.08
CA ALA A 213 15.75 5.50 -14.44
C ALA A 213 14.31 4.99 -14.55
N ALA A 214 14.01 3.83 -13.96
CA ALA A 214 12.64 3.30 -13.93
C ALA A 214 11.68 4.23 -13.14
N GLY A 215 12.14 4.82 -12.03
CA GLY A 215 11.36 5.84 -11.29
C GLY A 215 11.09 7.09 -12.12
N LEU A 216 12.10 7.62 -12.83
CA LEU A 216 11.91 8.74 -13.77
C LEU A 216 10.95 8.38 -14.90
N ALA A 217 11.03 7.17 -15.44
CA ALA A 217 10.12 6.73 -16.50
C ALA A 217 8.66 6.74 -16.05
N MET A 218 8.38 6.30 -14.81
CA MET A 218 7.03 6.40 -14.24
C MET A 218 6.55 7.86 -14.19
N MET A 219 7.40 8.79 -13.74
CA MET A 219 7.07 10.22 -13.66
C MET A 219 6.83 10.86 -15.03
N TYR A 220 7.63 10.53 -16.05
CA TYR A 220 7.40 10.98 -17.42
C TYR A 220 6.12 10.40 -18.00
N ARG A 221 5.81 9.13 -17.69
CA ARG A 221 4.60 8.46 -18.17
C ARG A 221 3.31 9.08 -17.63
N CYS A 222 3.33 9.53 -16.36
CA CYS A 222 2.18 10.15 -15.71
C CYS A 222 2.15 11.69 -15.82
N GLY A 223 3.19 12.31 -16.38
CA GLY A 223 3.29 13.76 -16.51
C GLY A 223 3.49 14.47 -15.17
N ASP A 224 4.08 13.81 -14.18
CA ASP A 224 4.32 14.37 -12.84
C ASP A 224 5.37 15.49 -12.85
N ILE A 225 6.24 15.49 -13.87
CA ILE A 225 7.36 16.43 -14.02
C ILE A 225 7.26 17.26 -15.30
N GLY A 226 6.03 17.47 -15.78
CA GLY A 226 5.73 18.29 -16.96
C GLY A 226 4.64 17.68 -17.84
N LEU A 227 4.88 17.71 -19.15
CA LEU A 227 4.06 16.97 -20.11
C LEU A 227 4.38 15.48 -20.03
N VAL A 228 3.39 14.65 -20.33
CA VAL A 228 3.56 13.22 -20.56
C VAL A 228 4.54 13.00 -21.70
N ASP A 229 5.52 12.12 -21.47
CA ASP A 229 6.52 11.72 -22.44
C ASP A 229 6.69 10.19 -22.38
N ARG A 230 5.79 9.48 -23.07
CA ARG A 230 5.78 8.00 -23.07
C ARG A 230 6.97 7.42 -23.83
N LEU A 231 7.49 8.13 -24.84
CA LEU A 231 8.67 7.71 -25.59
C LEU A 231 9.90 7.69 -24.68
N ARG A 232 10.14 8.78 -23.96
CA ARG A 232 11.25 8.85 -23.01
C ARG A 232 11.08 7.86 -21.87
N ALA A 233 9.86 7.67 -21.37
CA ALA A 233 9.57 6.65 -20.37
C ALA A 233 9.94 5.24 -20.87
N LYS A 234 9.55 4.90 -22.12
CA LYS A 234 9.88 3.62 -22.77
C LYS A 234 11.39 3.43 -22.92
N THR A 235 12.12 4.45 -23.38
CA THR A 235 13.58 4.40 -23.49
C THR A 235 14.24 4.16 -22.13
N LEU A 236 13.84 4.90 -21.09
CA LEU A 236 14.40 4.75 -19.74
C LEU A 236 14.08 3.38 -19.12
N LEU A 237 12.87 2.84 -19.38
CA LEU A 237 12.51 1.50 -18.91
C LEU A 237 13.32 0.42 -19.62
N ALA A 238 13.55 0.54 -20.93
CA ALA A 238 14.39 -0.38 -21.68
C ALA A 238 15.84 -0.36 -21.17
N GLU A 239 16.43 0.84 -21.02
CA GLU A 239 17.76 1.02 -20.44
C GLU A 239 17.87 0.41 -19.03
N ALA A 240 16.84 0.57 -18.20
CA ALA A 240 16.80 -0.01 -16.85
C ALA A 240 16.66 -1.54 -16.89
N MET A 241 15.87 -2.08 -17.83
CA MET A 241 15.67 -3.51 -18.01
C MET A 241 16.97 -4.22 -18.42
N GLU A 242 17.72 -3.64 -19.36
CA GLU A 242 19.03 -4.14 -19.78
C GLU A 242 20.04 -4.24 -18.62
N GLN A 243 19.84 -3.41 -17.60
CA GLN A 243 20.66 -3.39 -16.37
C GLN A 243 20.09 -4.28 -15.25
N GLY A 244 19.05 -5.06 -15.52
CA GLY A 244 18.45 -6.00 -14.55
C GLY A 244 17.59 -5.33 -13.46
N CYS A 245 16.95 -4.20 -13.77
CA CYS A 245 16.11 -3.47 -12.82
C CYS A 245 14.78 -4.19 -12.52
N ASP A 246 14.58 -4.60 -11.26
CA ASP A 246 13.34 -5.22 -10.78
C ASP A 246 12.11 -4.31 -10.95
N LEU A 247 12.26 -2.99 -10.78
CA LEU A 247 11.16 -2.03 -10.98
C LEU A 247 10.74 -1.93 -12.45
N ALA A 248 11.70 -2.02 -13.38
CA ALA A 248 11.40 -2.02 -14.81
C ALA A 248 10.71 -3.32 -15.21
N ALA A 249 11.23 -4.47 -14.74
CA ALA A 249 10.61 -5.78 -14.91
C ALA A 249 9.17 -5.79 -14.38
N PHE A 250 8.96 -5.28 -13.17
CA PHE A 250 7.64 -5.15 -12.57
C PHE A 250 6.71 -4.28 -13.41
N ALA A 251 7.17 -3.10 -13.86
CA ALA A 251 6.35 -2.22 -14.69
C ALA A 251 5.94 -2.89 -16.01
N TYR A 252 6.89 -3.55 -16.69
CA TYR A 252 6.64 -4.24 -17.95
C TYR A 252 5.70 -5.42 -17.80
N ILE A 253 5.93 -6.31 -16.82
CA ILE A 253 5.06 -7.48 -16.59
C ILE A 253 3.66 -7.04 -16.21
N ARG A 254 3.52 -5.98 -15.40
CA ARG A 254 2.19 -5.45 -15.06
C ARG A 254 1.48 -4.88 -16.29
N ASP A 255 2.19 -4.17 -17.16
CA ASP A 255 1.64 -3.67 -18.41
C ASP A 255 1.30 -4.84 -19.37
N LEU A 256 2.00 -5.98 -19.32
CA LEU A 256 1.59 -7.22 -20.01
C LEU A 256 0.33 -7.84 -19.39
N ILE A 257 0.14 -7.81 -18.08
CA ILE A 257 -1.02 -8.47 -17.47
C ILE A 257 -2.30 -7.69 -17.76
N PHE A 258 -2.27 -6.38 -17.55
CA PHE A 258 -3.47 -5.55 -17.51
C PHE A 258 -3.64 -4.63 -18.72
N GLY A 259 -2.64 -4.56 -19.60
CA GLY A 259 -2.60 -3.53 -20.62
C GLY A 259 -2.32 -2.15 -20.02
N ARG A 260 -2.00 -1.19 -20.90
CA ARG A 260 -1.82 0.21 -20.51
C ARG A 260 -1.64 1.11 -21.72
N SER A 261 -2.36 2.25 -21.75
CA SER A 261 -2.02 3.38 -22.63
C SER A 261 -1.95 3.00 -24.12
N GLY A 262 -2.78 2.06 -24.56
CA GLY A 262 -2.79 1.51 -25.93
C GLY A 262 -1.93 0.26 -26.13
N LEU A 263 -1.15 -0.19 -25.13
CA LEU A 263 -0.55 -1.52 -25.10
C LEU A 263 -1.60 -2.54 -24.65
N LYS A 264 -1.82 -3.58 -25.46
CA LYS A 264 -2.75 -4.65 -25.14
C LYS A 264 -2.20 -5.58 -24.06
N PRO A 265 -3.06 -6.10 -23.17
CA PRO A 265 -2.68 -7.17 -22.28
C PRO A 265 -2.30 -8.43 -23.06
N ASP A 266 -1.26 -9.11 -22.58
CA ASP A 266 -0.81 -10.46 -22.92
C ASP A 266 -0.41 -11.19 -21.62
N PRO A 267 -1.39 -11.57 -20.78
CA PRO A 267 -1.13 -12.25 -19.51
C PRO A 267 -0.51 -13.65 -19.72
N ALA A 268 -0.73 -14.29 -20.86
CA ALA A 268 -0.10 -15.56 -21.20
C ALA A 268 1.42 -15.41 -21.30
N LYS A 269 1.89 -14.39 -22.03
CA LYS A 269 3.32 -14.05 -22.07
C LYS A 269 3.87 -13.63 -20.72
N ALA A 270 3.08 -12.92 -19.91
CA ALA A 270 3.46 -12.61 -18.54
C ALA A 270 3.72 -13.87 -17.71
N ILE A 271 2.84 -14.88 -17.81
CA ILE A 271 2.99 -16.18 -17.15
C ILE A 271 4.27 -16.90 -17.61
N GLU A 272 4.52 -16.95 -18.92
CA GLU A 272 5.74 -17.57 -19.46
C GLU A 272 7.01 -16.92 -18.89
N LEU A 273 7.10 -15.60 -18.96
CA LEU A 273 8.22 -14.83 -18.43
C LEU A 273 8.38 -15.02 -16.91
N LEU A 274 7.28 -15.00 -16.15
CA LEU A 274 7.32 -15.20 -14.71
C LEU A 274 7.74 -16.62 -14.32
N ASN A 275 7.36 -17.63 -15.09
CA ASN A 275 7.83 -19.01 -14.89
C ASN A 275 9.35 -19.12 -15.09
N GLU A 276 9.90 -18.44 -16.09
CA GLU A 276 11.35 -18.36 -16.29
C GLU A 276 12.04 -17.64 -15.13
N LEU A 277 11.53 -16.47 -14.72
CA LEU A 277 12.09 -15.69 -13.61
C LEU A 277 12.08 -16.46 -12.28
N ILE A 278 10.99 -17.15 -11.96
CA ILE A 278 10.86 -17.96 -10.73
C ILE A 278 11.83 -19.15 -10.78
N ARG A 279 11.98 -19.80 -11.94
CA ARG A 279 12.91 -20.92 -12.12
C ARG A 279 14.36 -20.47 -11.97
N ASP A 280 14.72 -19.33 -12.55
CA ASP A 280 16.12 -18.91 -12.68
C ASP A 280 16.61 -18.11 -11.46
N GLN A 281 15.75 -17.29 -10.84
CA GLN A 281 16.10 -16.47 -9.67
C GLN A 281 15.68 -17.09 -8.33
N GLY A 282 15.01 -18.24 -8.38
CA GLY A 282 14.43 -18.90 -7.21
C GLY A 282 13.07 -18.32 -6.82
N ASP A 283 12.45 -18.97 -5.84
CA ASP A 283 11.10 -18.64 -5.38
C ASP A 283 11.04 -17.20 -4.82
N ASN A 284 10.43 -16.31 -5.60
CA ASN A 284 10.29 -14.90 -5.31
C ASN A 284 8.82 -14.56 -5.08
N PRO A 285 8.44 -14.08 -3.88
CA PRO A 285 7.05 -13.82 -3.57
C PRO A 285 6.45 -12.66 -4.40
N MET A 286 7.26 -11.70 -4.88
CA MET A 286 6.79 -10.68 -5.84
C MET A 286 6.47 -11.30 -7.20
N TRP A 287 7.30 -12.22 -7.71
CA TRP A 287 7.05 -12.88 -9.00
C TRP A 287 5.86 -13.83 -8.93
N ARG A 288 5.71 -14.55 -7.81
CA ARG A 288 4.49 -15.32 -7.55
C ARG A 288 3.26 -14.45 -7.53
N TYR A 289 3.32 -13.31 -6.86
CA TYR A 289 2.18 -12.41 -6.80
C TYR A 289 1.73 -11.94 -8.20
N MET A 290 2.69 -11.50 -9.02
CA MET A 290 2.38 -11.11 -10.40
C MET A 290 1.90 -12.28 -11.26
N ARG A 291 2.38 -13.50 -10.99
CA ARG A 291 1.90 -14.70 -11.71
C ARG A 291 0.48 -15.04 -11.29
N GLY A 292 0.15 -14.90 -10.01
CA GLY A 292 -1.22 -15.00 -9.49
C GLY A 292 -2.15 -14.05 -10.23
N TRP A 293 -1.79 -12.78 -10.39
CA TRP A 293 -2.57 -11.83 -11.20
C TRP A 293 -2.76 -12.30 -12.64
N ALA A 294 -1.68 -12.71 -13.29
CA ALA A 294 -1.75 -13.15 -14.69
C ALA A 294 -2.62 -14.41 -14.86
N VAL A 295 -2.48 -15.38 -13.95
CA VAL A 295 -3.27 -16.62 -13.90
C VAL A 295 -4.74 -16.32 -13.68
N GLN A 296 -5.05 -15.46 -12.70
CA GLN A 296 -6.43 -15.04 -12.42
C GLN A 296 -7.07 -14.39 -13.65
N VAL A 297 -6.40 -13.42 -14.29
CA VAL A 297 -6.93 -12.74 -15.49
C VAL A 297 -7.21 -13.73 -16.62
N THR A 298 -6.43 -14.80 -16.75
CA THR A 298 -6.65 -15.85 -17.76
C THR A 298 -7.63 -16.96 -17.35
N GLY A 299 -8.03 -16.99 -16.09
CA GLY A 299 -8.78 -18.08 -15.47
C GLY A 299 -9.74 -17.53 -14.42
N SER A 300 -9.48 -17.87 -13.16
CA SER A 300 -10.30 -17.46 -12.01
C SER A 300 -9.44 -17.24 -10.76
N PHE A 301 -10.03 -16.65 -9.72
CA PHE A 301 -9.40 -16.49 -8.41
C PHE A 301 -8.86 -17.82 -7.83
N PRO A 302 -9.63 -18.94 -7.83
CA PRO A 302 -9.14 -20.23 -7.35
C PRO A 302 -7.88 -20.75 -8.06
N ASP A 303 -7.73 -20.49 -9.37
CA ASP A 303 -6.56 -20.94 -10.14
C ASP A 303 -5.26 -20.29 -9.66
N ALA A 304 -5.35 -19.05 -9.16
CA ALA A 304 -4.22 -18.26 -8.67
C ALA A 304 -3.90 -18.49 -7.18
N LYS A 305 -4.66 -19.35 -6.48
CA LYS A 305 -4.57 -19.53 -5.02
C LYS A 305 -3.16 -19.83 -4.53
N ASP A 306 -2.48 -20.82 -5.13
CA ASP A 306 -1.14 -21.25 -4.68
C ASP A 306 -0.10 -20.12 -4.81
N ASP A 307 -0.29 -19.24 -5.80
CA ASP A 307 0.57 -18.08 -6.01
C ASP A 307 0.31 -16.98 -4.99
N TYR A 308 -0.96 -16.67 -4.72
CA TYR A 308 -1.32 -15.72 -3.68
C TYR A 308 -0.93 -16.20 -2.29
N GLU A 309 -1.10 -17.49 -1.98
CA GLU A 309 -0.70 -18.08 -0.70
C GLU A 309 0.81 -17.95 -0.48
N ALA A 310 1.61 -18.33 -1.47
CA ALA A 310 3.06 -18.23 -1.38
C ALA A 310 3.56 -16.76 -1.36
N ALA A 311 2.90 -15.84 -2.08
CA ALA A 311 3.20 -14.41 -2.03
C ALA A 311 2.88 -13.80 -0.65
N ALA A 312 1.69 -14.07 -0.12
CA ALA A 312 1.21 -13.57 1.17
C ALA A 312 2.12 -14.05 2.32
N HIS A 313 2.39 -15.36 2.37
CA HIS A 313 3.34 -15.93 3.33
C HIS A 313 4.80 -15.55 3.06
N GLY A 314 5.12 -15.05 1.87
CA GLY A 314 6.41 -14.49 1.52
C GLY A 314 6.60 -13.02 1.94
N GLY A 315 5.57 -12.37 2.48
CA GLY A 315 5.60 -10.99 2.97
C GLY A 315 4.99 -9.96 2.05
N ILE A 316 4.34 -10.36 0.95
CA ILE A 316 3.60 -9.41 0.10
C ILE A 316 2.28 -9.11 0.78
N ILE A 317 2.20 -7.94 1.42
CA ILE A 317 1.03 -7.55 2.19
C ILE A 317 -0.22 -7.50 1.31
N ALA A 318 -0.13 -6.94 0.10
CA ALA A 318 -1.27 -6.82 -0.81
C ALA A 318 -1.79 -8.17 -1.36
N ALA A 319 -1.08 -9.28 -1.15
CA ALA A 319 -1.52 -10.59 -1.64
C ALA A 319 -2.58 -11.22 -0.72
N TRP A 320 -2.81 -10.67 0.48
CA TRP A 320 -3.77 -11.25 1.42
C TRP A 320 -5.22 -11.04 0.97
N SER A 321 -5.56 -9.89 0.36
CA SER A 321 -6.90 -9.67 -0.19
C SER A 321 -7.19 -10.62 -1.36
N ASP A 322 -6.22 -10.80 -2.24
CA ASP A 322 -6.35 -11.70 -3.40
C ASP A 322 -6.42 -13.17 -2.95
N LEU A 323 -5.66 -13.54 -1.91
CA LEU A 323 -5.78 -14.85 -1.28
C LEU A 323 -7.15 -15.05 -0.62
N ALA A 324 -7.72 -14.03 0.01
CA ALA A 324 -9.06 -14.11 0.58
C ALA A 324 -10.10 -14.39 -0.49
N CYS A 325 -10.02 -13.72 -1.65
CA CYS A 325 -10.88 -14.03 -2.80
C CYS A 325 -10.65 -15.45 -3.33
N ALA A 326 -9.39 -15.85 -3.56
CA ALA A 326 -9.03 -17.19 -4.04
C ALA A 326 -9.46 -18.34 -3.12
N LEU A 327 -9.67 -18.07 -1.83
CA LEU A 327 -10.16 -19.05 -0.85
C LEU A 327 -11.70 -19.15 -0.80
N SER A 328 -12.42 -18.19 -1.38
CA SER A 328 -13.84 -18.00 -1.09
C SER A 328 -14.72 -17.81 -2.32
N PHE A 329 -14.12 -17.60 -3.49
CA PHE A 329 -14.81 -17.43 -4.76
C PHE A 329 -14.84 -18.76 -5.53
N ASN A 330 -15.81 -18.93 -6.43
CA ASN A 330 -15.90 -20.08 -7.33
C ASN A 330 -15.15 -19.84 -8.66
N GLU A 331 -15.21 -20.81 -9.58
CA GLU A 331 -14.56 -20.74 -10.91
C GLU A 331 -15.15 -19.64 -11.84
N ASN A 332 -16.29 -19.04 -11.47
CA ASN A 332 -16.88 -17.91 -12.18
C ASN A 332 -16.59 -16.57 -11.48
N ASP A 333 -15.69 -16.56 -10.50
CA ASP A 333 -15.38 -15.40 -9.65
C ASP A 333 -16.61 -14.82 -8.91
N GLU A 334 -17.53 -15.69 -8.50
CA GLU A 334 -18.62 -15.33 -7.61
C GLU A 334 -18.31 -15.77 -6.17
N LEU A 335 -18.63 -14.93 -5.18
CA LEU A 335 -18.46 -15.26 -3.76
C LEU A 335 -19.30 -16.49 -3.38
N ALA A 336 -18.61 -17.61 -3.10
CA ALA A 336 -19.23 -18.91 -2.81
C ALA A 336 -19.25 -19.25 -1.32
N ASP A 337 -18.30 -18.71 -0.54
CA ASP A 337 -18.18 -18.94 0.91
C ASP A 337 -17.94 -17.61 1.66
N PRO A 338 -19.01 -16.88 2.03
CA PRO A 338 -18.91 -15.62 2.75
C PRO A 338 -18.24 -15.74 4.13
N GLU A 339 -18.43 -16.87 4.82
CA GLU A 339 -17.78 -17.14 6.10
C GLU A 339 -16.26 -17.30 5.96
N ALA A 340 -15.81 -18.07 4.96
CA ALA A 340 -14.39 -18.20 4.65
C ALA A 340 -13.80 -16.85 4.23
N PHE A 341 -14.55 -16.05 3.46
CA PHE A 341 -14.11 -14.74 3.01
C PHE A 341 -13.87 -13.82 4.21
N SER A 342 -14.85 -13.68 5.10
CA SER A 342 -14.74 -12.87 6.31
C SER A 342 -13.57 -13.32 7.22
N ALA A 343 -13.37 -14.63 7.36
CA ALA A 343 -12.24 -15.17 8.11
C ALA A 343 -10.89 -14.84 7.46
N ALA A 344 -10.77 -14.98 6.14
CA ALA A 344 -9.55 -14.66 5.40
C ALA A 344 -9.24 -13.16 5.42
N LEU A 345 -10.26 -12.29 5.30
CA LEU A 345 -10.10 -10.85 5.45
C LEU A 345 -9.58 -10.46 6.84
N ALA A 346 -10.05 -11.14 7.90
CA ALA A 346 -9.52 -10.93 9.26
C ALA A 346 -8.04 -11.26 9.36
N VAL A 347 -7.60 -12.36 8.75
CA VAL A 347 -6.17 -12.73 8.68
C VAL A 347 -5.38 -11.68 7.90
N GLY A 348 -5.85 -11.26 6.72
CA GLY A 348 -5.16 -10.24 5.93
C GLY A 348 -5.06 -8.88 6.63
N ALA A 349 -6.10 -8.48 7.35
CA ALA A 349 -6.11 -7.26 8.17
C ALA A 349 -5.06 -7.31 9.31
N GLU A 350 -4.83 -8.47 9.94
CA GLU A 350 -3.74 -8.66 10.90
C GLU A 350 -2.34 -8.50 10.25
N HIS A 351 -2.23 -8.86 8.97
CA HIS A 351 -1.03 -8.64 8.16
C HIS A 351 -0.92 -7.23 7.56
N ARG A 352 -1.85 -6.33 7.90
CA ARG A 352 -1.94 -4.92 7.46
C ARG A 352 -2.23 -4.73 5.97
N ASP A 353 -2.93 -5.69 5.36
CA ASP A 353 -3.47 -5.50 4.01
C ASP A 353 -4.60 -4.45 4.04
N CYS A 354 -4.40 -3.34 3.34
CA CYS A 354 -5.35 -2.23 3.30
C CYS A 354 -6.64 -2.60 2.58
N TYR A 355 -6.59 -3.49 1.58
CA TYR A 355 -7.76 -3.98 0.87
C TYR A 355 -8.56 -4.97 1.70
N CYS A 356 -7.92 -5.79 2.54
CA CYS A 356 -8.66 -6.58 3.52
C CYS A 356 -9.45 -5.71 4.50
N VAL A 357 -8.84 -4.64 5.02
CA VAL A 357 -9.52 -3.69 5.92
C VAL A 357 -10.64 -2.94 5.18
N TYR A 358 -10.40 -2.57 3.92
CA TYR A 358 -11.41 -1.94 3.05
C TYR A 358 -12.62 -2.85 2.83
N LEU A 359 -12.39 -4.11 2.43
CA LEU A 359 -13.45 -5.09 2.20
C LEU A 359 -14.23 -5.41 3.49
N GLN A 360 -13.55 -5.47 4.64
CA GLN A 360 -14.22 -5.56 5.95
C GLN A 360 -15.15 -4.38 6.22
N ALA A 361 -14.80 -3.18 5.75
CA ALA A 361 -15.67 -2.01 5.82
C ALA A 361 -16.94 -2.26 4.99
N LEU A 362 -16.79 -2.66 3.73
CA LEU A 362 -17.93 -2.95 2.83
C LEU A 362 -18.88 -4.00 3.43
N CYS A 363 -18.35 -5.07 4.03
CA CYS A 363 -19.16 -6.08 4.72
C CYS A 363 -19.99 -5.51 5.89
N GLN A 364 -19.63 -4.37 6.47
CA GLN A 364 -20.46 -3.75 7.52
C GLN A 364 -21.79 -3.22 6.99
N VAL A 365 -21.89 -2.94 5.69
CA VAL A 365 -22.99 -2.18 5.10
C VAL A 365 -23.70 -2.90 3.95
N GLU A 366 -23.33 -4.15 3.66
CA GLU A 366 -23.92 -4.98 2.60
C GLU A 366 -25.46 -5.12 2.73
N ASP A 367 -25.96 -5.36 3.94
CA ASP A 367 -27.39 -5.51 4.23
C ASP A 367 -27.95 -4.34 5.06
N PHE A 368 -27.37 -3.15 4.89
CA PHE A 368 -27.59 -2.01 5.78
C PHE A 368 -29.08 -1.64 5.95
N ASP A 369 -29.85 -1.65 4.86
CA ASP A 369 -31.26 -1.24 4.85
C ASP A 369 -32.17 -2.21 5.63
N ASN A 370 -31.76 -3.46 5.79
CA ASN A 370 -32.51 -4.47 6.54
C ASN A 370 -32.11 -4.54 8.03
N MET A 371 -31.07 -3.80 8.44
CA MET A 371 -30.63 -3.75 9.84
C MET A 371 -31.56 -2.92 10.73
N GLN A 372 -31.63 -3.28 12.01
CA GLN A 372 -32.29 -2.43 13.01
C GLN A 372 -31.56 -1.09 13.15
N ARG A 373 -32.29 -0.02 13.47
CA ARG A 373 -31.76 1.36 13.55
C ARG A 373 -30.49 1.51 14.41
N TYR A 374 -30.41 0.82 15.56
CA TYR A 374 -29.21 0.86 16.39
C TYR A 374 -28.02 0.15 15.71
N SER A 375 -28.26 -1.01 15.08
CA SER A 375 -27.25 -1.73 14.31
C SER A 375 -26.76 -0.94 13.11
N GLN A 376 -27.64 -0.21 12.42
CA GLN A 376 -27.27 0.71 11.34
C GLN A 376 -26.27 1.78 11.81
N LEU A 377 -26.53 2.42 12.97
CA LEU A 377 -25.59 3.40 13.52
C LEU A 377 -24.21 2.79 13.80
N CYS A 378 -24.19 1.63 14.46
CA CYS A 378 -22.93 0.93 14.75
C CYS A 378 -22.21 0.45 13.49
N ALA A 379 -22.95 -0.03 12.48
CA ALA A 379 -22.41 -0.47 11.21
C ALA A 379 -21.76 0.68 10.43
N ARG A 380 -22.47 1.80 10.33
CA ARG A 380 -21.96 3.04 9.73
C ARG A 380 -20.69 3.53 10.43
N ASP A 381 -20.68 3.59 11.75
CA ASP A 381 -19.52 4.08 12.50
C ASP A 381 -18.29 3.17 12.31
N ARG A 382 -18.51 1.84 12.25
CA ARG A 382 -17.44 0.88 11.92
C ARG A 382 -16.98 1.00 10.47
N TYR A 383 -17.91 1.16 9.52
CA TYR A 383 -17.61 1.37 8.11
C TYR A 383 -16.69 2.57 7.92
N ILE A 384 -17.05 3.74 8.46
CA ILE A 384 -16.24 4.96 8.36
C ILE A 384 -14.85 4.73 9.00
N SER A 385 -14.80 4.19 10.22
CA SER A 385 -13.54 3.96 10.91
C SER A 385 -12.61 2.98 10.18
N LEU A 386 -13.16 1.93 9.57
CA LEU A 386 -12.39 0.98 8.77
C LEU A 386 -11.89 1.61 7.47
N LEU A 387 -12.69 2.45 6.80
CA LEU A 387 -12.23 3.17 5.62
C LEU A 387 -11.12 4.18 5.95
N GLU A 388 -11.24 4.92 7.04
CA GLU A 388 -10.17 5.83 7.51
C GLU A 388 -8.87 5.06 7.78
N LYS A 389 -8.99 3.88 8.41
CA LYS A 389 -7.87 2.98 8.67
C LYS A 389 -7.25 2.45 7.36
N ALA A 390 -8.06 1.97 6.42
CA ALA A 390 -7.60 1.48 5.13
C ALA A 390 -6.90 2.58 4.31
N TYR A 391 -7.44 3.80 4.31
CA TYR A 391 -6.79 4.96 3.70
C TYR A 391 -5.43 5.27 4.36
N GLY A 392 -5.36 5.24 5.69
CA GLY A 392 -4.09 5.42 6.41
C GLY A 392 -3.03 4.34 6.09
N MET A 393 -3.45 3.21 5.52
CA MET A 393 -2.58 2.13 5.04
C MET A 393 -2.28 2.22 3.53
N GLY A 394 -2.81 3.24 2.83
CA GLY A 394 -2.55 3.51 1.43
C GLY A 394 -3.70 3.19 0.46
N SER A 395 -4.87 2.73 0.92
CA SER A 395 -6.01 2.50 0.03
C SER A 395 -6.64 3.81 -0.42
N LYS A 396 -6.47 4.14 -1.71
CA LYS A 396 -7.12 5.31 -2.33
C LYS A 396 -8.62 5.06 -2.56
N GLU A 397 -9.03 3.81 -2.75
CA GLU A 397 -10.42 3.38 -2.89
C GLU A 397 -11.21 3.67 -1.61
N ALA A 398 -10.61 3.45 -0.44
CA ALA A 398 -11.22 3.79 0.83
C ALA A 398 -11.53 5.30 0.95
N ALA A 399 -10.63 6.15 0.45
CA ALA A 399 -10.88 7.59 0.41
C ALA A 399 -11.96 7.98 -0.62
N VAL A 400 -12.03 7.32 -1.78
CA VAL A 400 -13.14 7.53 -2.72
C VAL A 400 -14.47 7.13 -2.08
N SER A 401 -14.53 5.99 -1.39
CA SER A 401 -15.73 5.51 -0.69
C SER A 401 -16.16 6.42 0.46
N LEU A 402 -15.21 6.98 1.22
CA LEU A 402 -15.49 8.05 2.18
C LEU A 402 -16.06 9.29 1.50
N GLY A 403 -15.47 9.70 0.38
CA GLY A 403 -15.97 10.80 -0.44
C GLY A 403 -17.42 10.58 -0.88
N ASN A 404 -17.72 9.41 -1.45
CA ASN A 404 -19.06 9.01 -1.88
C ASN A 404 -20.05 8.98 -0.71
N THR A 405 -19.60 8.52 0.46
CA THR A 405 -20.45 8.46 1.65
C THR A 405 -20.94 9.84 2.04
N TYR A 406 -20.04 10.81 2.13
CA TYR A 406 -20.42 12.19 2.45
C TYR A 406 -21.10 12.92 1.30
N HIS A 407 -20.73 12.64 0.05
CA HIS A 407 -21.37 13.28 -1.11
C HIS A 407 -22.86 12.92 -1.18
N TYR A 408 -23.17 11.62 -1.11
CA TYR A 408 -24.52 11.10 -1.37
C TYR A 408 -25.32 10.79 -0.09
N GLY A 409 -24.78 11.12 1.10
CA GLY A 409 -25.44 10.82 2.38
C GLY A 409 -25.65 9.33 2.63
N LEU A 410 -24.74 8.47 2.15
CA LEU A 410 -24.90 7.01 2.22
C LEU A 410 -24.94 6.52 3.67
N TYR A 411 -25.65 5.41 3.91
CA TYR A 411 -25.71 4.73 5.20
C TYR A 411 -26.18 5.64 6.36
N ASN A 412 -27.19 6.49 6.09
CA ASN A 412 -27.73 7.48 7.03
C ASN A 412 -26.65 8.47 7.54
N THR A 413 -25.68 8.81 6.70
CA THR A 413 -24.84 10.00 6.91
C THR A 413 -25.56 11.25 6.41
N VAL A 414 -25.08 12.42 6.80
CA VAL A 414 -25.58 13.70 6.28
C VAL A 414 -24.71 14.08 5.09
N GLU A 415 -25.33 14.54 4.01
CA GLU A 415 -24.63 15.10 2.86
C GLU A 415 -23.71 16.24 3.31
N ASP A 416 -22.43 16.13 2.98
CA ASP A 416 -21.39 17.10 3.31
C ASP A 416 -20.38 17.17 2.16
N TYR A 417 -20.60 18.11 1.23
CA TYR A 417 -19.71 18.31 0.10
C TYR A 417 -18.31 18.79 0.51
N GLY A 418 -18.17 19.43 1.67
CA GLY A 418 -16.87 19.82 2.19
C GLY A 418 -16.02 18.61 2.59
N GLU A 419 -16.62 17.65 3.29
CA GLU A 419 -15.96 16.37 3.61
C GLU A 419 -15.75 15.52 2.36
N ALA A 420 -16.73 15.46 1.46
CA ALA A 420 -16.59 14.74 0.19
C ALA A 420 -15.38 15.25 -0.62
N TYR A 421 -15.27 16.58 -0.79
CA TYR A 421 -14.14 17.21 -1.46
C TYR A 421 -12.81 16.84 -0.81
N LYS A 422 -12.71 16.89 0.53
CA LYS A 422 -11.48 16.53 1.26
C LYS A 422 -11.05 15.09 0.95
N TRP A 423 -11.98 14.16 0.95
CA TRP A 423 -11.69 12.75 0.72
C TRP A 423 -11.35 12.45 -0.75
N TYR A 424 -12.07 13.04 -1.71
CA TYR A 424 -11.68 12.93 -3.12
C TYR A 424 -10.33 13.60 -3.40
N ALA A 425 -10.05 14.77 -2.82
CA ALA A 425 -8.74 15.41 -2.93
C ALA A 425 -7.62 14.50 -2.41
N ARG A 426 -7.81 13.88 -1.24
CA ARG A 426 -6.89 12.88 -0.67
C ARG A 426 -6.65 11.69 -1.60
N ALA A 427 -7.71 11.13 -2.18
CA ALA A 427 -7.59 10.03 -3.14
C ALA A 427 -6.90 10.46 -4.45
N SER A 428 -7.15 11.68 -4.92
CA SER A 428 -6.53 12.23 -6.13
C SER A 428 -5.01 12.47 -5.98
N ILE A 429 -4.56 12.81 -4.76
CA ILE A 429 -3.14 12.91 -4.41
C ILE A 429 -2.45 11.55 -4.57
N LEU A 430 -3.14 10.45 -4.24
CA LEU A 430 -2.63 9.08 -4.44
C LEU A 430 -2.79 8.57 -5.90
N GLY A 431 -3.18 9.45 -6.83
CA GLY A 431 -3.31 9.11 -8.26
C GLY A 431 -4.56 8.30 -8.60
N SER A 432 -5.68 8.49 -7.88
CA SER A 432 -6.98 7.93 -8.29
C SER A 432 -7.59 8.75 -9.44
N GLY A 433 -7.76 8.14 -10.61
CA GLY A 433 -8.47 8.72 -11.75
C GLY A 433 -9.94 9.02 -11.43
N ASP A 434 -10.61 8.10 -10.72
CA ASP A 434 -12.00 8.26 -10.30
C ASP A 434 -12.18 9.45 -9.37
N ALA A 435 -11.24 9.66 -8.45
CA ALA A 435 -11.27 10.82 -7.56
C ALA A 435 -11.18 12.14 -8.33
N TYR A 436 -10.36 12.21 -9.39
CA TYR A 436 -10.35 13.38 -10.28
C TYR A 436 -11.70 13.55 -10.99
N GLY A 437 -12.35 12.46 -11.40
CA GLY A 437 -13.70 12.47 -11.95
C GLY A 437 -14.75 12.99 -10.95
N GLN A 438 -14.69 12.55 -9.69
CA GLN A 438 -15.60 13.05 -8.65
C GLN A 438 -15.37 14.54 -8.37
N LEU A 439 -14.13 15.01 -8.29
CA LEU A 439 -13.81 16.44 -8.16
C LEU A 439 -14.31 17.26 -9.36
N TYR A 440 -14.18 16.73 -10.58
CA TYR A 440 -14.72 17.33 -11.80
C TYR A 440 -16.24 17.50 -11.71
N LEU A 441 -16.96 16.44 -11.30
CA LEU A 441 -18.42 16.44 -11.16
C LEU A 441 -18.89 17.41 -10.07
N MET A 442 -18.24 17.44 -8.92
CA MET A 442 -18.58 18.38 -7.84
C MET A 442 -18.47 19.83 -8.31
N SER A 443 -17.41 20.16 -9.06
CA SER A 443 -17.26 21.50 -9.67
C SER A 443 -18.34 21.78 -10.71
N LEU A 444 -18.67 20.80 -11.55
CA LEU A 444 -19.67 20.95 -12.59
C LEU A 444 -21.08 21.21 -12.03
N ASN A 445 -21.41 20.54 -10.93
CA ASN A 445 -22.70 20.66 -10.23
C ASN A 445 -22.80 21.92 -9.35
N GLY A 446 -21.66 22.55 -9.04
CA GLY A 446 -21.61 23.66 -8.07
C GLY A 446 -21.71 23.18 -6.61
N ASP A 447 -21.32 21.93 -6.33
CA ASP A 447 -21.32 21.34 -5.00
C ASP A 447 -20.18 21.91 -4.12
N ILE A 448 -19.18 22.51 -4.75
CA ILE A 448 -18.02 23.14 -4.12
C ILE A 448 -17.86 24.58 -4.59
N GLU A 449 -17.31 25.43 -3.72
CA GLU A 449 -16.80 26.75 -4.11
C GLU A 449 -15.29 26.63 -4.37
N GLU A 450 -14.89 26.69 -5.64
CA GLU A 450 -13.48 26.63 -6.01
C GLU A 450 -12.78 27.98 -5.78
N GLU A 451 -11.56 27.93 -5.27
CA GLU A 451 -10.70 29.11 -5.29
C GLU A 451 -10.19 29.34 -6.72
N GLY A 452 -10.76 30.33 -7.42
CA GLY A 452 -10.27 30.78 -8.73
C GLY A 452 -11.20 30.43 -9.89
N ASP A 453 -10.62 30.02 -11.02
CA ASP A 453 -11.37 29.72 -12.24
C ASP A 453 -11.85 28.26 -12.22
N ALA A 454 -13.16 28.08 -11.97
CA ALA A 454 -13.80 26.77 -11.92
C ALA A 454 -13.67 25.99 -13.25
N GLN A 455 -13.66 26.65 -14.40
CA GLN A 455 -13.47 25.96 -15.68
C GLN A 455 -12.04 25.44 -15.80
N TYR A 456 -11.06 26.25 -15.39
CA TYR A 456 -9.67 25.81 -15.36
C TYR A 456 -9.47 24.63 -14.40
N PHE A 457 -10.10 24.67 -13.21
CA PHE A 457 -10.08 23.55 -12.27
C PHE A 457 -10.61 22.26 -12.91
N ARG A 458 -11.78 22.32 -13.57
CA ARG A 458 -12.35 21.18 -14.30
C ARG A 458 -11.44 20.66 -15.40
N ASP A 459 -10.88 21.54 -16.22
CA ASP A 459 -9.97 21.15 -17.29
C ASP A 459 -8.73 20.42 -16.75
N ILE A 460 -8.18 20.85 -15.60
CA ILE A 460 -7.05 20.19 -14.94
C ILE A 460 -7.46 18.85 -14.30
N CYS A 461 -8.65 18.75 -13.70
CA CYS A 461 -9.18 17.48 -13.21
C CYS A 461 -9.35 16.48 -14.35
N ALA A 462 -9.95 16.88 -15.47
CA ALA A 462 -10.08 16.04 -16.65
C ALA A 462 -8.71 15.58 -17.18
N LEU A 463 -7.75 16.50 -17.32
CA LEU A 463 -6.41 16.16 -17.78
C LEU A 463 -5.70 15.16 -16.85
N LYS A 464 -5.75 15.39 -15.54
CA LYS A 464 -5.11 14.50 -14.56
C LYS A 464 -5.83 13.16 -14.47
N GLY A 465 -7.16 13.14 -14.51
CA GLY A 465 -7.95 11.91 -14.57
C GLY A 465 -7.57 11.06 -15.79
N ALA A 466 -7.43 11.70 -16.96
CA ALA A 466 -6.97 11.04 -18.19
C ALA A 466 -5.55 10.46 -18.05
N ARG A 467 -4.61 11.22 -17.44
CA ARG A 467 -3.24 10.75 -17.14
C ARG A 467 -3.21 9.51 -16.24
N TYR A 468 -4.18 9.38 -15.33
CA TYR A 468 -4.34 8.22 -14.45
C TYR A 468 -5.28 7.14 -15.01
N GLY A 469 -5.71 7.24 -16.26
CA GLY A 469 -6.41 6.17 -16.97
C GLY A 469 -7.93 6.24 -16.98
N SER A 470 -8.56 7.29 -16.44
CA SER A 470 -10.02 7.42 -16.47
C SER A 470 -10.51 7.75 -17.89
N GLU A 471 -11.30 6.87 -18.50
CA GLU A 471 -11.87 7.06 -19.84
C GLU A 471 -12.86 8.22 -19.91
N ALA A 472 -13.68 8.37 -18.86
CA ALA A 472 -14.60 9.50 -18.74
C ALA A 472 -13.80 10.82 -18.77
N MET A 473 -12.71 10.90 -18.00
CA MET A 473 -11.88 12.10 -17.96
C MET A 473 -11.02 12.29 -19.21
N LEU A 474 -10.63 11.20 -19.90
CA LEU A 474 -10.00 11.27 -21.22
C LEU A 474 -10.90 12.01 -22.22
N SER A 475 -12.18 11.64 -22.27
CA SER A 475 -13.16 12.27 -23.16
C SER A 475 -13.32 13.76 -22.85
N GLU A 476 -13.46 14.11 -21.58
CA GLU A 476 -13.59 15.50 -21.13
C GLU A 476 -12.32 16.33 -21.42
N ALA A 477 -11.12 15.75 -21.26
CA ALA A 477 -9.86 16.42 -21.55
C ALA A 477 -9.70 16.72 -23.06
N VAL A 478 -10.07 15.76 -23.91
CA VAL A 478 -10.08 15.92 -25.37
C VAL A 478 -11.08 16.98 -25.81
N GLU A 479 -12.27 17.00 -25.22
CA GLU A 479 -13.28 18.01 -25.55
C GLU A 479 -12.85 19.42 -25.09
N ALA A 480 -12.29 19.55 -23.88
CA ALA A 480 -11.69 20.80 -23.43
C ALA A 480 -10.60 21.28 -24.41
N TYR A 481 -9.76 20.38 -24.91
CA TYR A 481 -8.76 20.68 -25.94
C TYR A 481 -9.38 21.19 -27.24
N ARG A 482 -10.39 20.49 -27.77
CA ARG A 482 -11.11 20.86 -29.01
C ARG A 482 -11.78 22.23 -28.91
N GLN A 483 -12.19 22.64 -27.71
CA GLN A 483 -12.73 23.97 -27.43
C GLN A 483 -11.66 25.07 -27.28
N GLY A 484 -10.38 24.74 -27.49
CA GLY A 484 -9.26 25.67 -27.38
C GLY A 484 -8.78 25.90 -25.94
N ARG A 485 -9.31 25.14 -24.96
CA ARG A 485 -8.75 25.06 -23.61
C ARG A 485 -7.62 24.02 -23.59
N LEU A 486 -6.83 23.94 -22.52
CA LEU A 486 -5.68 23.01 -22.42
C LEU A 486 -4.62 23.09 -23.55
N THR A 487 -4.54 24.17 -24.34
CA THR A 487 -3.58 24.30 -25.45
C THR A 487 -2.11 24.26 -25.00
N ALA A 488 -1.83 24.56 -23.73
CA ALA A 488 -0.50 24.37 -23.12
C ALA A 488 -0.07 22.89 -23.07
N PHE A 489 -1.02 21.96 -23.15
CA PHE A 489 -0.85 20.51 -23.12
C PHE A 489 -1.07 19.88 -24.51
N ALA A 490 -1.20 20.68 -25.57
CA ALA A 490 -1.41 20.17 -26.93
C ALA A 490 -0.46 19.03 -27.34
N PRO A 491 0.87 19.08 -27.04
CA PRO A 491 1.78 18.00 -27.46
C PRO A 491 1.41 16.63 -26.87
N GLU A 492 1.01 16.56 -25.60
CA GLU A 492 0.62 15.27 -25.00
C GLU A 492 -0.78 14.83 -25.45
N ILE A 493 -1.72 15.77 -25.57
CA ILE A 493 -3.10 15.47 -25.94
C ILE A 493 -3.16 14.97 -27.38
N GLU A 494 -2.49 15.65 -28.31
CA GLU A 494 -2.45 15.26 -29.72
C GLU A 494 -1.73 13.95 -29.93
N GLN A 495 -0.62 13.71 -29.22
CA GLN A 495 0.17 12.51 -29.40
C GLN A 495 -0.48 11.28 -28.75
N TYR A 496 -1.14 11.44 -27.59
CA TYR A 496 -1.54 10.30 -26.77
C TYR A 496 -3.03 10.17 -26.50
N TYR A 497 -3.80 11.25 -26.50
CA TYR A 497 -5.21 11.23 -26.06
C TYR A 497 -6.19 11.27 -27.22
N LEU A 498 -5.92 12.08 -28.25
CA LEU A 498 -6.73 12.07 -29.48
C LEU A 498 -6.79 10.68 -30.14
N PRO A 499 -5.67 9.95 -30.32
CA PRO A 499 -5.73 8.62 -30.94
C PRO A 499 -6.61 7.66 -30.14
N LEU A 500 -6.46 7.64 -28.81
CA LEU A 500 -7.26 6.80 -27.92
C LEU A 500 -8.76 7.18 -27.98
N SER A 501 -9.08 8.48 -27.96
CA SER A 501 -10.47 8.96 -28.05
C SER A 501 -11.12 8.69 -29.40
N ASP A 502 -10.36 8.71 -30.50
CA ASP A 502 -10.88 8.50 -31.85
C ASP A 502 -10.93 7.01 -32.25
N GLY A 503 -10.61 6.10 -31.31
CA GLY A 503 -10.53 4.66 -31.56
C GLY A 503 -9.33 4.27 -32.45
N GLN A 504 -8.40 5.18 -32.69
CA GLN A 504 -7.13 4.93 -33.35
C GLN A 504 -6.13 4.46 -32.30
N VAL A 505 -6.05 3.15 -32.08
CA VAL A 505 -4.91 2.59 -31.35
C VAL A 505 -3.65 3.06 -32.05
N ALA A 506 -2.74 3.71 -31.32
CA ALA A 506 -1.43 3.98 -31.84
C ALA A 506 -0.83 2.64 -32.26
N GLN A 507 -0.80 2.38 -33.57
CA GLN A 507 0.03 1.33 -34.16
C GLN A 507 1.48 1.77 -33.98
N GLU A 508 1.99 1.69 -32.75
CA GLU A 508 3.42 1.63 -32.55
C GLU A 508 3.82 0.21 -32.97
N GLU A 509 4.24 0.07 -34.23
CA GLU A 509 4.95 -1.12 -34.68
C GLU A 509 6.10 -1.40 -33.69
N PRO A 510 6.18 -2.60 -33.11
CA PRO A 510 7.35 -3.00 -32.34
C PRO A 510 8.57 -2.99 -33.27
N ASP A 511 9.65 -2.35 -32.84
CA ASP A 511 10.97 -2.59 -33.46
C ASP A 511 11.29 -4.09 -33.31
N GLU A 512 11.80 -4.69 -34.39
CA GLU A 512 11.87 -6.14 -34.69
C GLU A 512 12.77 -6.96 -33.74
N THR A 513 12.44 -7.03 -32.45
CA THR A 513 12.89 -8.11 -31.57
C THR A 513 11.69 -8.76 -30.87
N ASP A 514 10.89 -9.43 -31.71
CA ASP A 514 9.90 -10.51 -31.49
C ASP A 514 8.87 -10.42 -30.35
N ILE A 515 7.62 -10.11 -30.73
CA ILE A 515 6.38 -10.65 -30.12
C ILE A 515 5.31 -10.79 -31.22
N PRO A 516 4.81 -12.01 -31.53
CA PRO A 516 3.78 -12.19 -32.55
C PRO A 516 2.38 -11.92 -31.97
N TYR A 517 1.62 -11.08 -32.68
CA TYR A 517 0.23 -10.68 -32.38
C TYR A 517 -0.78 -11.52 -33.17
N ASP A 518 -1.92 -11.81 -32.55
CA ASP A 518 -3.20 -12.00 -33.24
C ASP A 518 -4.36 -11.48 -32.38
N GLU A 519 -5.50 -11.23 -33.02
CA GLU A 519 -6.50 -10.18 -32.76
C GLU A 519 -7.44 -10.30 -31.54
N GLU A 520 -7.97 -9.10 -31.16
CA GLU A 520 -9.18 -8.74 -30.39
C GLU A 520 -9.06 -8.27 -28.91
N TYR A 521 -9.82 -7.20 -28.62
CA TYR A 521 -9.93 -6.30 -27.44
C TYR A 521 -10.76 -6.94 -26.29
N PRO A 522 -10.89 -6.41 -25.03
CA PRO A 522 -10.78 -5.01 -24.53
C PRO A 522 -9.88 -4.77 -23.29
N ASP A 523 -9.59 -3.49 -23.03
CA ASP A 523 -8.60 -2.92 -22.11
C ASP A 523 -9.33 -2.23 -20.93
N ASP A 524 -9.69 -3.02 -19.92
CA ASP A 524 -10.14 -2.58 -18.61
C ASP A 524 -9.24 -3.34 -17.62
N ASP A 525 -8.47 -2.63 -16.78
CA ASP A 525 -7.62 -3.34 -15.83
C ASP A 525 -8.42 -4.06 -14.75
N GLY A 526 -9.77 -3.85 -14.71
CA GLY A 526 -10.86 -4.78 -14.35
C GLY A 526 -10.81 -5.44 -12.98
N ARG A 527 -9.69 -5.23 -12.28
CA ARG A 527 -9.29 -5.96 -11.09
C ARG A 527 -10.17 -5.57 -9.93
N TYR A 528 -10.67 -4.33 -9.92
CA TYR A 528 -11.47 -3.81 -8.82
C TYR A 528 -12.97 -3.80 -9.08
N ASP A 529 -13.39 -3.98 -10.34
CA ASP A 529 -14.79 -4.23 -10.70
C ASP A 529 -15.25 -5.61 -10.19
N ALA A 530 -14.32 -6.52 -9.90
CA ALA A 530 -14.57 -7.83 -9.29
C ALA A 530 -14.87 -7.78 -7.78
N TYR A 531 -14.70 -6.64 -7.09
CA TYR A 531 -14.98 -6.51 -5.65
C TYR A 531 -16.29 -5.78 -5.33
N VAL A 532 -17.09 -5.39 -6.34
CA VAL A 532 -18.32 -4.58 -6.20
C VAL A 532 -19.56 -5.36 -6.62
#